data_AF-A0A8A2U6S7-F1
#
_entry.id   AF-A0A8A2U6S7-F1
#
_cell.length_a   1.000
_cell.length_b   1.000
_cell.length_c   1.000
_cell.angle_alpha   90.00
_cell.angle_beta   90.00
_cell.angle_gamma   90.00
#
_symmetry.space_group_name_H-M   'P 1'
#
loop_
_entity.id
_entity.type
_entity.pdbx_description
1 polymer ?
#
loop_
_entity_poly.entity_id
_entity_poly.type
_entity_poly.pdbx_seq_one_letter_code
_entity_poly.pdbx_strand_id
1 'polypeptide(L)' 'MLDTVVEFVLELGVDVLIDRNDDRTLGQQLCLFLGIVVAVLAIALAIVSGPLYGLGAGVIALALLVCGA' A
#
# COMPACT_ATOMS: atom_id res chain seq x y z
N MET A 1 -3.40 -17.73 10.28
CA MET A 1 -4.30 -16.65 10.75
C MET A 1 -3.84 -15.28 10.26
N LEU A 2 -2.53 -14.95 10.26
CA LEU A 2 -2.03 -13.70 9.65
C LEU A 2 -2.27 -13.67 8.12
N ASP A 3 -2.10 -14.83 7.48
CA ASP A 3 -2.28 -15.04 6.03
C ASP A 3 -3.67 -14.62 5.54
N THR A 4 -4.72 -15.07 6.23
CA THR A 4 -6.12 -14.72 5.92
C THR A 4 -6.41 -13.23 6.06
N VAL A 5 -5.78 -12.54 7.02
CA VAL A 5 -5.99 -11.09 7.22
C VAL A 5 -5.27 -10.29 6.15
N VAL A 6 -4.06 -10.71 5.76
CA VAL A 6 -3.31 -10.08 4.67
C VAL A 6 -4.05 -10.29 3.34
N GLU A 7 -4.56 -11.49 3.10
CA GLU A 7 -5.38 -11.83 1.93
C GLU A 7 -6.64 -10.97 1.87
N PHE A 8 -7.38 -10.84 2.99
CA PHE A 8 -8.58 -9.99 3.05
C PHE A 8 -8.29 -8.50 2.81
N VAL A 9 -7.18 -7.99 3.35
CA VAL A 9 -6.79 -6.58 3.17
C VAL A 9 -6.33 -6.33 1.73
N LEU A 10 -5.65 -7.29 1.11
CA LEU A 10 -5.28 -7.23 -0.30
C LEU A 10 -6.50 -7.29 -1.21
N GLU A 11 -7.41 -8.22 -0.96
CA GLU A 11 -8.64 -8.39 -1.76
C GLU A 11 -9.52 -7.15 -1.65
N LEU A 12 -9.81 -6.68 -0.43
CA LEU A 12 -10.60 -5.46 -0.21
C LEU A 12 -9.90 -4.21 -0.75
N GLY A 13 -8.59 -4.12 -0.58
CA GLY A 13 -7.79 -3.01 -1.09
C GLY A 13 -7.78 -2.95 -2.61
N VAL A 14 -7.64 -4.09 -3.27
CA VAL A 14 -7.67 -4.22 -4.73
C VAL A 14 -9.07 -3.94 -5.29
N ASP A 15 -10.12 -4.43 -4.63
CA ASP A 15 -11.50 -4.22 -5.09
C ASP A 15 -11.89 -2.73 -5.01
N VAL A 16 -11.55 -2.05 -3.90
CA VAL A 16 -11.70 -0.60 -3.76
C VAL A 16 -10.81 0.18 -4.73
N LEU A 17 -9.63 -0.36 -5.07
CA LEU A 17 -8.72 0.25 -6.04
C LEU A 17 -9.29 0.20 -7.46
N ILE A 18 -9.92 -0.93 -7.83
CA ILE A 18 -10.49 -1.18 -9.14
C ILE A 18 -11.81 -0.43 -9.31
N ASP A 19 -12.69 -0.46 -8.31
CA ASP A 19 -14.02 0.18 -8.35
C ASP A 19 -13.94 1.71 -8.46
N ARG A 20 -12.91 2.34 -7.85
CA ARG A 20 -12.65 3.79 -7.96
C ARG A 20 -11.87 4.23 -9.21
N ASN A 21 -11.48 3.31 -10.10
CA ASN A 21 -10.60 3.66 -11.21
C ASN A 21 -11.28 4.52 -12.30
N ASP A 22 -12.61 4.55 -12.37
CA ASP A 22 -13.33 5.31 -13.42
C ASP A 22 -13.31 6.84 -13.23
N ASP A 23 -13.13 7.34 -12.00
CA ASP A 23 -13.16 8.78 -11.68
C ASP A 23 -11.80 9.38 -11.26
N ARG A 24 -10.73 8.56 -11.22
CA ARG A 24 -9.45 9.01 -10.66
C ARG A 24 -8.65 9.91 -11.60
N THR A 25 -8.13 10.98 -11.03
CA THR A 25 -7.16 11.85 -11.72
C THR A 25 -5.78 11.18 -11.79
N LEU A 26 -4.95 11.55 -12.79
CA LEU A 26 -3.58 11.05 -12.96
C LEU A 26 -2.73 11.15 -11.66
N GLY A 27 -2.94 12.19 -10.85
CA GLY A 27 -2.23 12.37 -9.58
C GLY A 27 -2.61 11.33 -8.51
N GLN A 28 -3.87 10.92 -8.45
CA GLN A 28 -4.34 9.89 -7.52
C GLN A 28 -3.84 8.49 -7.93
N GLN A 29 -3.81 8.19 -9.23
CA GLN A 29 -3.21 6.97 -9.75
C GLN A 29 -1.71 6.88 -9.42
N LEU A 30 -0.96 7.98 -9.59
CA LEU A 30 0.45 8.03 -9.23
C LEU A 30 0.67 7.83 -7.73
N CYS A 31 -0.16 8.43 -6.87
CA CYS A 31 -0.07 8.24 -5.43
C CYS A 31 -0.33 6.79 -5.02
N LEU A 32 -1.31 6.12 -5.63
CA LEU A 32 -1.57 4.71 -5.39
C LEU A 32 -0.43 3.81 -5.85
N PHE A 33 0.07 4.03 -7.07
CA PHE A 33 1.20 3.27 -7.58
C PHE A 33 2.43 3.44 -6.68
N LEU A 34 2.76 4.68 -6.31
CA LEU A 34 3.86 4.98 -5.42
C LEU A 34 3.65 4.36 -4.02
N GLY A 35 2.41 4.41 -3.51
CA GLY A 35 2.03 3.79 -2.24
C GLY A 35 2.26 2.28 -2.23
N ILE A 36 1.89 1.58 -3.29
CA ILE A 36 2.15 0.14 -3.45
C ILE A 36 3.66 -0.13 -3.51
N VAL A 37 4.41 0.62 -4.31
CA VAL A 37 5.87 0.46 -4.42
C VAL A 37 6.55 0.65 -3.07
N VAL A 38 6.16 1.69 -2.31
CA VAL A 38 6.71 1.97 -0.99
C VAL A 38 6.27 0.92 0.03
N ALA A 39 5.07 0.34 -0.10
CA ALA A 39 4.63 -0.77 0.76
C ALA A 39 5.50 -2.02 0.58
N VAL A 40 5.83 -2.37 -0.67
CA VAL A 40 6.75 -3.48 -0.97
C VAL A 40 8.15 -3.18 -0.43
N LEU A 41 8.62 -1.94 -0.59
CA LEU A 41 9.90 -1.51 -0.03
C LEU A 41 9.92 -1.60 1.50
N ALA A 42 8.81 -1.24 2.16
CA ALA A 42 8.67 -1.35 3.61
C ALA A 42 8.78 -2.79 4.10
N ILE A 43 8.16 -3.73 3.39
CA ILE A 43 8.28 -5.17 3.69
C ILE A 43 9.74 -5.63 3.53
N ALA A 44 10.39 -5.24 2.42
CA ALA A 44 11.79 -5.58 2.20
C ALA A 44 12.72 -5.02 3.30
N LEU A 45 12.51 -3.77 3.72
CA LEU A 45 13.25 -3.14 4.82
C LEU A 45 12.98 -3.81 6.17
N ALA A 46 11.74 -4.24 6.43
CA ALA A 46 11.41 -5.00 7.64
C ALA A 46 12.22 -6.30 7.73
N ILE A 47 12.39 -6.99 6.60
CA ILE A 47 13.10 -8.27 6.49
C ILE A 47 14.62 -8.09 6.58
N VAL A 48 15.17 -7.11 5.85
CA VAL A 48 16.62 -6.94 5.71
C VAL A 48 17.23 -6.12 6.86
N SER A 49 16.54 -5.06 7.26
CA SER A 49 17.06 -4.04 8.19
C SER A 49 16.41 -4.12 9.58
N GLY A 50 15.35 -4.90 9.70
CA GLY A 50 14.58 -5.08 10.93
C GLY A 50 13.27 -4.28 10.95
N PRO A 51 12.34 -4.65 11.85
CA PRO A 51 10.94 -4.23 11.79
C PRO A 51 10.72 -2.72 11.95
N LEU A 52 11.62 -2.00 12.63
CA LEU A 52 11.50 -0.54 12.81
C LEU A 52 11.69 0.24 11.49
N TYR A 53 12.59 -0.23 10.61
CA TYR A 53 12.80 0.40 9.31
C TYR A 53 11.63 0.14 8.36
N GLY A 54 11.05 -1.06 8.43
CA GLY A 54 9.83 -1.39 7.73
C GLY A 54 8.62 -0.56 8.19
N LEU A 55 8.47 -0.32 9.50
CA LEU A 55 7.42 0.55 10.02
C LEU A 55 7.54 2.00 9.50
N GLY A 56 8.75 2.55 9.45
CA GLY A 56 8.98 3.90 8.92
C GLY A 56 8.54 4.05 7.47
N ALA A 57 8.97 3.12 6.61
CA ALA A 57 8.54 3.10 5.21
C ALA A 57 7.05 2.74 5.05
N GLY A 58 6.50 1.92 5.94
CA GLY A 58 5.09 1.53 5.94
C GLY A 58 4.15 2.70 6.20
N VAL A 59 4.51 3.64 7.07
CA VAL A 59 3.72 4.87 7.29
C VAL A 59 3.66 5.73 6.03
N ILE A 60 4.77 5.82 5.29
CA ILE A 60 4.84 6.58 4.03
C ILE A 60 3.98 5.90 2.96
N ALA A 61 4.05 4.57 2.86
CA ALA A 61 3.19 3.79 1.97
C ALA A 61 1.71 4.04 2.24
N LEU A 62 1.33 4.03 3.52
CA LEU A 62 -0.05 4.22 3.95
C LEU A 62 -0.56 5.64 3.65
N ALA A 63 0.28 6.67 3.86
CA ALA A 63 -0.06 8.04 3.50
C ALA A 63 -0.28 8.22 1.99
N LEU A 64 0.56 7.61 1.16
CA LEU A 64 0.43 7.65 -0.30
C LEU A 64 -0.82 6.91 -0.79
N LEU A 65 -1.11 5.75 -0.19
CA LEU A 65 -2.34 4.99 -0.48
C LEU A 65 -3.58 5.81 -0.13
N VAL A 66 -3.63 6.47 1.03
CA VAL A 66 -4.75 7.34 1.42
C VAL A 66 -4.88 8.56 0.51
N CYS A 67 -3.76 9.13 0.05
CA CYS A 67 -3.76 10.28 -0.85
C CYS A 67 -4.33 9.95 -2.24
N GLY A 68 -4.07 8.74 -2.73
CA GLY A 68 -4.58 8.29 -4.02
C GLY A 68 -5.90 7.52 -3.97
N ALA A 69 -6.32 7.04 -2.79
CA ALA A 69 -7.56 6.29 -2.59
C ALA A 69 -8.78 7.13 -2.93
#